data_AF-A0A1Y2MR27-F1
#
_entry.id   AF-A0A1Y2MR27-F1
#
_cell.length_a   1.000
_cell.length_b   1.000
_cell.length_c   1.000
_cell.angle_alpha   90.00
_cell.angle_beta   90.00
_cell.angle_gamma   90.00
#
_symmetry.space_group_name_H-M   'P 1'
#
loop_
_entity.id
_entity.type
_entity.pdbx_description
1 polymer ?
#
loop_
_entity_poly.entity_id
_entity_poly.type
_entity_poly.pdbx_seq_one_letter_code
_entity_poly.pdbx_strand_id
1 'polypeptide(L)'
;MILGVPDDSDAALLFVDRGLVRAEQGPPDRDAQQRAYALAWWARRLRFAVPVVLLLAVLGAFLGTGPALVGLVLMVLMLVALLLVARRAQVAHAVAGLPVPIENIAEVSKAMRAVGAMTRVLATDRRWRRSASAGEATGVLRTWARGADVLRGAWLRADVVAWIETSRELAATRSRAEAVTRSLDPPVEEQPPGS
;
A
#
# COMPACT_ATOMS: atom_id res chain seq x y z
N MET A 1 15.58 -21.92 -24.49
CA MET A 1 14.55 -22.02 -23.43
C MET A 1 13.66 -20.81 -23.59
N ILE A 2 12.48 -20.99 -24.19
CA ILE A 2 11.55 -19.89 -24.45
C ILE A 2 10.95 -19.54 -23.09
N LEU A 3 11.36 -18.40 -22.52
CA LEU A 3 10.68 -17.80 -21.37
C LEU A 3 9.30 -17.40 -21.88
N GLY A 4 8.32 -18.25 -21.63
CA GLY A 4 6.93 -17.98 -21.94
C GLY A 4 6.52 -16.67 -21.26
N VAL A 5 5.81 -15.85 -22.02
CA VAL A 5 4.88 -14.86 -21.47
C VAL A 5 4.16 -15.54 -20.29
N PRO A 6 4.00 -14.90 -19.11
CA PRO A 6 3.18 -15.49 -18.08
C PRO A 6 1.82 -15.76 -18.71
N ASP A 7 1.50 -17.04 -18.93
CA ASP A 7 0.18 -17.42 -19.35
C ASP A 7 -0.72 -16.89 -18.24
N ASP A 8 -1.72 -16.07 -18.58
CA ASP A 8 -2.64 -15.48 -17.61
C ASP A 8 -3.29 -16.56 -16.70
N SER A 9 -3.19 -17.84 -17.11
CA SER A 9 -3.44 -19.10 -16.42
C SER A 9 -2.71 -19.30 -15.08
N ASP A 10 -1.49 -18.78 -14.91
CA ASP A 10 -0.63 -19.03 -13.72
C ASP A 10 -0.73 -17.92 -12.66
N ALA A 11 -1.55 -16.91 -12.92
CA ALA A 11 -1.80 -15.81 -12.00
C ALA A 11 -3.11 -16.01 -11.24
N ALA A 12 -3.07 -15.76 -9.93
CA ALA A 12 -4.27 -15.66 -9.11
C ALA A 12 -4.44 -14.24 -8.56
N LEU A 13 -5.69 -13.92 -8.22
CA LEU A 13 -6.05 -12.62 -7.70
C LEU A 13 -6.26 -12.69 -6.19
N LEU A 14 -5.56 -11.83 -5.47
CA LEU A 14 -5.80 -11.59 -4.04
C LEU A 14 -6.57 -10.30 -3.84
N PHE A 15 -7.72 -10.41 -3.17
CA PHE A 15 -8.59 -9.30 -2.80
C PHE A 15 -8.63 -9.11 -1.29
N VAL A 16 -8.85 -7.87 -0.86
CA VAL A 16 -9.25 -7.57 0.52
C VAL A 16 -10.71 -7.15 0.50
N ASP A 17 -11.57 -7.98 1.05
CA ASP A 17 -12.99 -7.66 1.24
C ASP A 17 -13.29 -7.61 2.74
N ARG A 18 -13.70 -6.44 3.24
CA ARG A 18 -14.06 -6.20 4.65
C ARG A 18 -13.03 -6.72 5.68
N GLY A 19 -11.74 -6.71 5.33
CA GLY A 19 -10.66 -7.17 6.20
C GLY A 19 -10.38 -8.67 6.15
N LEU A 20 -11.06 -9.42 5.28
CA LEU A 20 -10.75 -10.79 4.90
C LEU A 20 -10.00 -10.81 3.56
N VAL A 21 -9.02 -11.71 3.45
CA VAL A 21 -8.28 -11.90 2.20
C VAL A 21 -8.98 -13.02 1.42
N ARG A 22 -9.49 -12.69 0.23
CA ARG A 22 -10.13 -13.64 -0.68
C ARG A 22 -9.20 -13.89 -1.85
N ALA A 23 -8.93 -15.15 -2.14
CA ALA A 23 -8.22 -15.57 -3.33
C ALA A 23 -9.25 -16.04 -4.37
N GLU A 24 -9.16 -15.52 -5.60
CA GLU A 24 -9.93 -16.04 -6.73
C GLU A 24 -8.99 -16.69 -7.73
N GLN A 25 -9.41 -17.86 -8.21
CA GLN A 25 -8.76 -18.57 -9.30
C GLN A 25 -9.43 -18.10 -10.58
N GLY A 26 -8.81 -17.14 -11.25
CA GLY A 26 -9.28 -16.57 -12.51
C GLY A 26 -8.23 -15.61 -13.07
N PRO A 27 -8.15 -15.46 -14.40
CA PRO A 27 -7.15 -14.61 -15.01
C PRO A 27 -7.35 -13.15 -14.57
N PRO A 28 -6.29 -12.41 -14.23
CA PRO A 28 -6.39 -11.00 -13.87
C PRO A 28 -6.95 -10.15 -15.02
N ASP A 29 -7.98 -9.34 -14.74
CA ASP A 29 -8.46 -8.34 -15.71
C ASP A 29 -7.36 -7.28 -15.96
N ARG A 30 -6.73 -7.37 -17.13
CA ARG A 30 -5.62 -6.49 -17.53
C ARG A 30 -6.01 -5.02 -17.53
N ASP A 31 -7.23 -4.67 -17.94
CA ASP A 31 -7.70 -3.28 -18.00
C ASP A 31 -7.98 -2.73 -16.60
N ALA A 32 -8.50 -3.55 -15.69
CA ALA A 32 -8.59 -3.19 -14.28
C ALA A 32 -7.20 -2.98 -13.66
N GLN A 33 -6.24 -3.85 -13.95
CA GLN A 33 -4.86 -3.73 -13.45
C GLN A 33 -4.15 -2.49 -13.99
N GLN A 34 -4.30 -2.17 -15.28
CA GLN A 34 -3.74 -0.96 -15.89
C GLN A 34 -4.33 0.31 -15.27
N ARG A 35 -5.65 0.37 -15.08
CA ARG A 35 -6.31 1.51 -14.42
C ARG A 35 -5.80 1.71 -12.99
N ALA A 36 -5.69 0.62 -12.23
CA ALA A 36 -5.15 0.66 -10.87
C ALA A 36 -3.69 1.15 -10.85
N TYR A 37 -2.85 0.63 -11.74
CA TYR A 37 -1.44 1.04 -11.87
C TYR A 37 -1.29 2.50 -12.28
N ALA A 38 -2.05 2.96 -13.27
CA ALA A 38 -2.03 4.35 -13.75
C ALA A 38 -2.46 5.32 -12.64
N LEU A 39 -3.52 5.01 -11.90
CA LEU A 39 -3.99 5.84 -10.78
C LEU A 39 -2.97 5.90 -9.64
N ALA A 40 -2.33 4.78 -9.30
CA ALA A 40 -1.26 4.74 -8.31
C ALA A 40 -0.07 5.61 -8.73
N TRP A 41 0.30 5.55 -10.01
CA TRP A 41 1.36 6.37 -10.57
C TRP A 41 1.03 7.87 -10.52
N TRP A 42 -0.20 8.25 -10.88
CA TRP A 42 -0.68 9.63 -10.78
C TRP A 42 -0.71 10.14 -9.33
N ALA A 43 -1.22 9.33 -8.39
CA ALA A 43 -1.22 9.66 -6.97
C ALA A 43 0.19 9.99 -6.45
N ARG A 44 1.17 9.19 -6.89
CA ARG A 44 2.58 9.36 -6.52
C ARG A 44 3.16 10.65 -7.11
N ARG A 45 2.88 10.97 -8.37
CA ARG A 45 3.29 12.23 -9.00
C ARG A 45 2.66 13.44 -8.32
N LEU A 46 1.37 13.39 -8.02
CA LEU A 46 0.67 14.48 -7.31
C LEU A 46 1.29 14.73 -5.93
N ARG A 47 1.69 13.67 -5.21
CA ARG A 47 2.35 13.80 -3.90
C ARG A 47 3.66 14.59 -3.98
N PHE A 48 4.42 14.47 -5.07
CA PHE A 48 5.65 15.25 -5.27
C PHE A 48 5.38 16.72 -5.66
N ALA A 49 4.20 17.02 -6.21
CA ALA A 49 3.77 18.39 -6.48
C ALA A 49 3.41 19.16 -5.19
N VAL A 50 3.01 18.45 -4.12
CA VAL A 50 2.62 19.05 -2.84
C VAL A 50 3.65 20.01 -2.25
N PRO A 51 4.92 19.63 -2.05
CA PRO A 51 5.93 20.54 -1.49
C PRO A 51 6.20 21.75 -2.40
N VAL A 52 6.10 21.59 -3.73
CA VAL A 52 6.29 22.69 -4.69
C VAL A 52 5.18 23.72 -4.55
N VAL A 53 3.93 23.27 -4.50
CA VAL A 53 2.77 24.15 -4.31
C VAL A 53 2.77 24.80 -2.94
N LEU A 54 3.19 24.08 -1.89
CA LEU A 54 3.37 24.64 -0.55
C LEU A 54 4.43 25.74 -0.55
N LEU A 55 5.57 25.50 -1.20
CA LEU A 55 6.65 26.49 -1.34
C LEU A 55 6.16 27.74 -2.08
N LEU A 56 5.43 27.58 -3.19
CA LEU A 56 4.85 28.70 -3.94
C LEU A 56 3.84 29.49 -3.11
N ALA A 57 3.03 28.82 -2.28
CA ALA A 57 2.08 29.47 -1.39
C ALA A 57 2.80 30.29 -0.29
N VAL A 58 3.86 29.75 0.31
CA VAL A 58 4.68 30.45 1.31
C VAL A 58 5.39 31.65 0.69
N LEU A 59 5.97 31.48 -0.51
CA LEU A 59 6.65 32.56 -1.22
C LEU A 59 5.69 33.68 -1.61
N GLY A 60 4.49 33.33 -2.09
CA GLY A 60 3.43 34.29 -2.41
C GLY A 60 2.91 35.05 -1.18
N ALA A 61 2.84 34.40 -0.03
CA ALA A 61 2.50 35.05 1.24
C ALA A 61 3.59 36.03 1.72
N PHE A 62 4.87 35.66 1.54
CA PHE A 62 6.01 36.48 1.94
C PHE A 62 6.19 37.73 1.06
N LEU A 63 5.83 37.63 -0.23
CA LEU A 63 5.93 38.73 -1.22
C LEU A 63 4.76 39.74 -1.14
N GLY A 64 3.89 39.65 -0.14
CA GLY A 64 2.96 40.73 0.23
C GLY A 64 1.93 41.12 -0.84
N THR A 65 1.52 40.19 -1.70
CA THR A 65 0.57 40.46 -2.78
C THR A 65 -0.62 39.48 -2.72
N GLY A 66 -1.78 39.91 -3.24
CA GLY A 66 -3.01 39.09 -3.40
C GLY A 66 -2.86 37.60 -3.85
N PRO A 67 -1.79 37.13 -4.52
CA PRO A 67 -1.46 35.71 -4.72
C PRO A 67 -1.45 34.78 -3.50
N ALA A 68 -1.39 35.25 -2.26
CA ALA A 68 -1.47 34.37 -1.09
C ALA A 68 -2.78 33.56 -1.06
N LEU A 69 -3.90 34.20 -1.43
CA LEU A 69 -5.22 33.58 -1.51
C LEU A 69 -5.30 32.58 -2.67
N VAL A 70 -4.69 32.91 -3.81
CA VAL A 70 -4.57 32.02 -4.97
C VAL A 70 -3.73 30.78 -4.63
N GLY A 71 -2.60 30.97 -3.93
CA GLY A 71 -1.75 29.88 -3.45
C GLY A 71 -2.47 28.95 -2.47
N LEU A 72 -3.25 29.50 -1.54
CA LEU A 72 -4.08 28.72 -0.62
C LEU A 72 -5.15 27.91 -1.38
N VAL A 73 -5.85 28.54 -2.32
CA VAL A 73 -6.87 27.87 -3.15
C VAL A 73 -6.25 26.73 -3.96
N LEU A 74 -5.10 26.96 -4.60
CA LEU A 74 -4.37 25.91 -5.32
C LEU A 74 -3.91 24.78 -4.40
N MET A 75 -3.48 25.09 -3.18
CA MET A 75 -3.11 24.08 -2.19
C MET A 75 -4.32 23.23 -1.78
N VAL A 76 -5.47 23.86 -1.51
CA VAL A 76 -6.72 23.17 -1.18
C VAL A 76 -7.18 22.31 -2.35
N LEU A 77 -7.21 22.84 -3.58
CA LEU A 77 -7.59 22.10 -4.78
C LEU A 77 -6.68 20.91 -5.02
N MET A 78 -5.36 21.08 -4.85
CA MET A 78 -4.40 20.00 -4.98
C MET A 78 -4.58 18.95 -3.88
N LEU A 79 -4.87 19.35 -2.63
CA LEU A 79 -5.16 18.42 -1.55
C LEU A 79 -6.43 17.62 -1.84
N VAL A 80 -7.50 18.28 -2.29
CA VAL A 80 -8.75 17.63 -2.73
C VAL A 80 -8.48 16.67 -3.89
N ALA A 81 -7.74 17.09 -4.90
CA ALA A 81 -7.36 16.25 -6.03
C ALA A 81 -6.55 15.02 -5.57
N LEU A 82 -5.58 15.20 -4.66
CA LEU A 82 -4.81 14.10 -4.09
C LEU A 82 -5.70 13.11 -3.34
N LEU A 83 -6.63 13.60 -2.51
CA LEU A 83 -7.58 12.75 -1.78
C LEU A 83 -8.50 11.97 -2.73
N LEU A 84 -9.00 12.62 -3.78
CA LEU A 84 -9.85 11.98 -4.80
C LEU A 84 -9.08 10.91 -5.58
N VAL A 85 -7.85 11.22 -6.02
CA VAL A 85 -6.99 10.26 -6.74
C VAL A 85 -6.60 9.10 -5.84
N ALA A 86 -6.24 9.36 -4.57
CA ALA A 86 -5.94 8.31 -3.61
C ALA A 86 -7.15 7.40 -3.35
N ARG A 87 -8.35 7.98 -3.18
CA ARG A 87 -9.58 7.21 -3.01
C ARG A 87 -9.93 6.38 -4.25
N ARG A 88 -9.78 6.95 -5.44
CA ARG A 88 -9.98 6.22 -6.70
C ARG A 88 -8.95 5.11 -6.91
N ALA A 89 -7.69 5.36 -6.56
CA ALA A 89 -6.64 4.34 -6.59
C ALA A 89 -6.98 3.19 -5.64
N GLN A 90 -7.42 3.47 -4.42
CA GLN A 90 -7.84 2.44 -3.46
C GLN A 90 -8.99 1.58 -4.00
N VAL A 91 -10.03 2.21 -4.57
CA VAL A 91 -11.15 1.49 -5.19
C VAL A 91 -10.66 0.65 -6.37
N ALA A 92 -9.83 1.22 -7.25
CA ALA A 92 -9.29 0.51 -8.39
C ALA A 92 -8.41 -0.70 -7.97
N HIS A 93 -7.59 -0.55 -6.92
CA HIS A 93 -6.81 -1.66 -6.36
C HIS A 93 -7.69 -2.74 -5.71
N ALA A 94 -8.76 -2.35 -5.02
CA ALA A 94 -9.70 -3.29 -4.43
C ALA A 94 -10.46 -4.09 -5.49
N VAL A 95 -10.83 -3.44 -6.61
CA VAL A 95 -11.54 -4.10 -7.72
C VAL A 95 -10.59 -4.93 -8.58
N ALA A 96 -9.38 -4.45 -8.84
CA ALA A 96 -8.42 -5.18 -9.67
C ALA A 96 -7.82 -6.39 -8.93
N GLY A 97 -7.72 -6.33 -7.59
CA GLY A 97 -6.97 -7.31 -6.82
C GLY A 97 -5.45 -7.20 -7.07
N LEU A 98 -4.70 -8.01 -6.34
CA LEU A 98 -3.25 -8.15 -6.51
C LEU A 98 -2.96 -9.41 -7.33
N PRO A 99 -2.29 -9.30 -8.51
CA PRO A 99 -1.93 -10.46 -9.31
C PRO A 99 -0.68 -11.13 -8.71
N VAL A 100 -0.83 -12.36 -8.23
CA VAL A 100 0.22 -13.14 -7.54
C VAL A 100 0.43 -14.48 -8.24
N PRO A 101 1.67 -15.01 -8.33
CA PRO A 101 1.90 -16.35 -8.84
C PRO A 101 1.13 -17.40 -8.03
N ILE A 102 0.51 -18.38 -8.69
CA ILE A 102 -0.31 -19.41 -8.04
C ILE A 102 0.45 -20.12 -6.89
N GLU A 103 1.74 -20.35 -7.08
CA GLU A 103 2.61 -21.02 -6.12
C GLU A 103 2.77 -20.23 -4.82
N ASN A 104 2.66 -18.90 -4.89
CA ASN A 104 2.93 -17.99 -3.77
C ASN A 104 1.66 -17.39 -3.15
N ILE A 105 0.47 -17.73 -3.64
CA ILE A 105 -0.82 -17.23 -3.13
C ILE A 105 -0.91 -17.38 -1.61
N ALA A 106 -0.60 -18.58 -1.09
CA ALA A 106 -0.77 -18.89 0.31
C ALA A 106 0.10 -18.00 1.21
N GLU A 107 1.36 -17.80 0.83
CA GLU A 107 2.32 -17.01 1.61
C GLU A 107 2.03 -15.50 1.50
N VAL A 108 1.72 -15.00 0.31
CA VAL A 108 1.34 -13.59 0.13
C VAL A 108 0.01 -13.30 0.83
N SER A 109 -0.94 -14.24 0.85
CA SER A 109 -2.20 -14.10 1.60
C SER A 109 -1.98 -14.05 3.11
N LYS A 110 -1.02 -14.82 3.65
CA LYS A 110 -0.65 -14.76 5.07
C LYS A 110 0.00 -13.42 5.39
N ALA A 111 0.92 -12.94 4.53
CA ALA A 111 1.55 -11.64 4.69
C ALA A 111 0.52 -10.50 4.64
N MET A 112 -0.42 -10.55 3.69
CA MET A 112 -1.50 -9.58 3.56
C MET A 112 -2.41 -9.56 4.80
N ARG A 113 -2.75 -10.73 5.35
CA ARG A 113 -3.49 -10.84 6.62
C ARG A 113 -2.73 -10.22 7.79
N ALA A 114 -1.43 -10.50 7.91
CA ALA A 114 -0.59 -9.93 8.97
C ALA A 114 -0.49 -8.39 8.86
N VAL A 115 -0.25 -7.86 7.65
CA VAL A 115 -0.24 -6.42 7.40
C VAL A 115 -1.61 -5.80 7.67
N GLY A 116 -2.71 -6.46 7.29
CA GLY A 116 -4.07 -6.00 7.58
C GLY A 116 -4.42 -6.02 9.07
N ALA A 117 -3.96 -7.02 9.83
CA ALA A 117 -4.10 -7.08 11.28
C ALA A 117 -3.32 -5.95 11.95
N MET A 118 -2.05 -5.77 11.58
CA MET A 118 -1.22 -4.65 12.02
C MET A 118 -1.93 -3.32 11.75
N THR A 119 -2.41 -3.09 10.53
CA THR A 119 -3.12 -1.84 10.16
C THR A 119 -4.37 -1.58 11.00
N ARG A 120 -5.10 -2.64 11.38
CA ARG A 120 -6.27 -2.50 12.27
C ARG A 120 -5.85 -2.10 13.68
N VAL A 121 -4.84 -2.74 14.25
CA VAL A 121 -4.29 -2.38 15.58
C VAL A 121 -3.83 -0.92 15.59
N LEU A 122 -3.14 -0.50 14.53
CA LEU A 122 -2.70 0.88 14.32
C LEU A 122 -3.85 1.90 14.27
N ALA A 123 -4.99 1.51 13.71
CA ALA A 123 -6.14 2.40 13.59
C ALA A 123 -6.90 2.56 14.93
N THR A 124 -6.88 1.53 15.78
CA THR A 124 -7.64 1.49 17.03
C THR A 124 -6.85 2.02 18.23
N ASP A 125 -5.53 1.85 18.27
CA ASP A 125 -4.73 2.27 19.42
C ASP A 125 -4.15 3.68 19.28
N ARG A 126 -4.61 4.61 20.12
CA ARG A 126 -4.11 6.00 20.18
C ARG A 126 -2.70 6.10 20.74
N ARG A 127 -2.24 5.14 21.55
CA ARG A 127 -0.91 5.13 22.19
C ARG A 127 0.20 5.04 21.14
N TRP A 128 -0.10 4.41 20.02
CA TRP A 128 0.81 4.22 18.90
C TRP A 128 1.33 5.52 18.28
N ARG A 129 0.57 6.62 18.32
CA ARG A 129 0.99 7.89 17.67
C ARG A 129 2.30 8.48 18.22
N ARG A 130 2.78 7.99 19.36
CA ARG A 130 3.99 8.48 20.03
C ARG A 130 5.08 7.41 20.20
N SER A 131 4.89 6.20 19.70
CA SER A 131 5.84 5.09 19.93
C SER A 131 6.89 4.97 18.81
N ALA A 132 8.09 4.47 19.16
CA ALA A 132 9.13 4.13 18.19
C ALA A 132 8.66 3.06 17.18
N SER A 133 7.79 2.15 17.63
CA SER A 133 7.14 1.13 16.79
C SER A 133 6.25 1.74 15.70
N ALA A 134 5.96 3.05 15.74
CA ALA A 134 5.28 3.73 14.66
C ALA A 134 6.12 3.94 13.40
N GLY A 135 7.41 4.22 13.58
CA GLY A 135 8.36 4.28 12.47
C GLY A 135 8.44 2.94 11.74
N GLU A 136 8.54 1.85 12.49
CA GLU A 136 8.63 0.50 11.94
C GLU A 136 7.35 0.08 11.23
N ALA A 137 6.17 0.29 11.83
CA ALA A 137 4.90 -0.03 11.16
C ALA A 137 4.71 0.76 9.87
N THR A 138 5.05 2.06 9.86
CA THR A 138 4.99 2.86 8.62
C THR A 138 6.00 2.39 7.58
N GLY A 139 7.18 1.92 7.99
CA GLY A 139 8.17 1.28 7.12
C GLY A 139 7.65 0.01 6.47
N VAL A 140 7.01 -0.87 7.25
CA VAL A 140 6.37 -2.10 6.75
C VAL A 140 5.25 -1.75 5.76
N LEU A 141 4.37 -0.80 6.08
CA LEU A 141 3.28 -0.38 5.17
C LEU A 141 3.81 0.22 3.86
N ARG A 142 4.87 1.04 3.91
CA ARG A 142 5.51 1.58 2.71
C ARG A 142 6.14 0.49 1.85
N THR A 143 6.82 -0.47 2.48
CA THR A 143 7.43 -1.61 1.78
C THR A 143 6.36 -2.46 1.12
N TRP A 144 5.28 -2.77 1.83
CA TRP A 144 4.14 -3.52 1.30
C TRP A 144 3.49 -2.79 0.11
N ALA A 145 3.15 -1.51 0.26
CA ALA A 145 2.53 -0.73 -0.80
C ALA A 145 3.43 -0.64 -2.05
N ARG A 146 4.73 -0.40 -1.85
CA ARG A 146 5.69 -0.35 -2.95
C ARG A 146 5.84 -1.70 -3.63
N GLY A 147 5.98 -2.78 -2.86
CA GLY A 147 6.09 -4.14 -3.39
C GLY A 147 4.83 -4.54 -4.18
N ALA A 148 3.63 -4.22 -3.69
CA ALA A 148 2.38 -4.49 -4.38
C ALA A 148 2.29 -3.76 -5.73
N ASP A 149 2.78 -2.51 -5.80
CA ASP A 149 2.84 -1.74 -7.05
C ASP A 149 3.90 -2.28 -8.02
N VAL A 150 5.06 -2.69 -7.51
CA VAL A 150 6.13 -3.31 -8.33
C VAL A 150 5.66 -4.65 -8.88
N LEU A 151 5.01 -5.48 -8.06
CA LEU A 151 4.45 -6.77 -8.46
C LEU A 151 3.46 -6.61 -9.61
N ARG A 152 2.52 -5.67 -9.47
CA ARG A 152 1.55 -5.34 -10.52
C ARG A 152 2.23 -4.82 -11.79
N GLY A 153 3.22 -3.95 -11.64
CA GLY A 153 3.98 -3.42 -12.78
C GLY A 153 4.79 -4.50 -13.51
N ALA A 154 5.37 -5.47 -12.78
CA ALA A 154 6.09 -6.60 -13.35
C ALA A 154 5.14 -7.50 -14.13
N TRP A 155 3.97 -7.84 -13.55
CA TRP A 155 2.93 -8.60 -14.24
C TRP A 155 2.45 -7.90 -15.53
N LEU A 156 2.15 -6.59 -15.46
CA LEU A 156 1.71 -5.81 -16.64
C LEU A 156 2.75 -5.76 -17.77
N ARG A 157 4.04 -5.83 -17.44
CA ARG A 157 5.16 -5.86 -18.39
C ARG A 157 5.53 -7.27 -18.84
N ALA A 158 4.82 -8.31 -18.38
CA ALA A 158 5.18 -9.71 -18.61
C ALA A 158 6.60 -10.07 -18.12
N ASP A 159 7.09 -9.41 -17.07
CA ASP A 159 8.39 -9.69 -16.45
C ASP A 159 8.23 -10.74 -15.35
N VAL A 160 8.29 -12.01 -15.74
CA VAL A 160 8.04 -13.18 -14.88
C VAL A 160 9.02 -13.24 -13.71
N VAL A 161 10.30 -12.93 -13.95
CA VAL A 161 11.34 -13.00 -12.93
C VAL A 161 11.08 -11.99 -11.85
N ALA A 162 10.87 -10.71 -12.23
CA ALA A 162 10.57 -9.66 -11.26
C ALA A 162 9.23 -9.90 -10.55
N TRP A 163 8.24 -10.48 -11.24
CA TRP A 163 6.95 -10.81 -10.65
C TRP A 163 7.08 -11.89 -9.56
N ILE A 164 7.78 -12.99 -9.83
CA ILE A 164 8.02 -14.05 -8.84
C ILE A 164 8.88 -13.52 -7.67
N GLU A 165 9.96 -12.80 -7.95
CA GLU A 165 10.85 -12.27 -6.93
C GLU A 165 10.12 -11.30 -5.99
N THR A 166 9.39 -10.33 -6.54
CA THR A 166 8.61 -9.36 -5.75
C THR A 166 7.54 -10.06 -4.91
N SER A 167 6.94 -11.16 -5.40
CA SER A 167 5.97 -11.92 -4.62
C SER A 167 6.60 -12.59 -3.39
N ARG A 168 7.84 -13.07 -3.50
CA ARG A 168 8.60 -13.64 -2.38
C ARG A 168 9.00 -12.56 -1.38
N GLU A 169 9.43 -11.41 -1.86
CA GLU A 169 9.71 -10.25 -1.00
C GLU A 169 8.47 -9.81 -0.21
N LEU A 170 7.30 -9.77 -0.87
CA LEU A 170 6.03 -9.48 -0.22
C LEU A 170 5.68 -10.54 0.84
N ALA A 171 5.84 -11.82 0.54
CA ALA A 171 5.65 -12.89 1.53
C ALA A 171 6.55 -12.70 2.77
N ALA A 172 7.80 -12.28 2.58
CA ALA A 172 8.75 -12.05 3.68
C ALA A 172 8.35 -10.92 4.63
N THR A 173 7.51 -9.96 4.19
CA THR A 173 7.02 -8.87 5.05
C THR A 173 6.14 -9.35 6.21
N ARG A 174 5.60 -10.58 6.13
CA ARG A 174 4.78 -11.21 7.18
C ARG A 174 5.46 -11.15 8.54
N SER A 175 6.68 -11.66 8.63
CA SER A 175 7.43 -11.77 9.90
C SER A 175 7.60 -10.42 10.58
N ARG A 176 7.88 -9.38 9.79
CA ARG A 176 8.02 -8.00 10.27
C ARG A 176 6.68 -7.43 10.75
N ALA A 177 5.59 -7.65 10.01
CA ALA A 177 4.26 -7.20 10.40
C ALA A 177 3.77 -7.87 11.70
N GLU A 178 4.03 -9.17 11.86
CA GLU A 178 3.71 -9.92 13.09
C GLU A 178 4.56 -9.44 14.28
N ALA A 179 5.84 -9.15 14.07
CA ALA A 179 6.73 -8.63 15.11
C ALA A 179 6.27 -7.25 15.60
N VAL A 180 5.94 -6.34 14.68
CA VAL A 180 5.38 -5.02 15.03
C VAL A 180 4.06 -5.19 15.77
N THR A 181 3.16 -6.05 15.31
CA THR A 181 1.87 -6.28 15.98
C THR A 181 2.06 -6.79 17.42
N ARG A 182 2.95 -7.78 17.63
CA ARG A 182 3.27 -8.28 18.99
C ARG A 182 3.89 -7.21 19.90
N SER A 183 4.68 -6.30 19.36
CA SER A 183 5.22 -5.18 20.14
C SER A 183 4.15 -4.18 20.58
N LEU A 184 2.99 -4.17 19.91
CA LEU A 184 1.88 -3.27 20.21
C LEU A 184 0.87 -3.87 21.18
N ASP A 185 0.82 -5.19 21.28
CA ASP A 185 -0.06 -5.94 22.17
C ASP A 185 0.78 -6.93 22.99
N PRO A 186 1.53 -6.44 24.00
CA PRO A 186 2.34 -7.32 24.84
C PRO A 186 1.39 -8.27 25.58
N PRO A 187 1.70 -9.58 25.64
CA PRO A 187 0.92 -10.50 26.45
C PRO A 187 0.88 -9.96 27.89
N VAL A 188 -0.30 -9.95 28.49
CA VAL A 188 -0.46 -9.66 29.92
C VAL A 188 0.41 -10.70 30.63
N GLU A 189 1.55 -10.27 31.20
CA GLU A 189 2.31 -11.11 32.12
C GLU A 189 1.33 -11.50 33.24
N GLU A 190 0.96 -12.78 33.28
CA GLU A 190 0.30 -13.35 34.43
C GLU A 190 1.21 -13.10 35.63
N GLN A 191 0.81 -12.11 36.43
CA GLN A 191 1.41 -11.82 37.73
C GLN A 191 1.42 -13.16 38.49
N PRO A 192 2.60 -13.70 38.87
CA PRO A 192 2.62 -14.94 39.64
C PRO A 192 1.76 -14.72 40.89
N PRO A 193 0.88 -15.68 41.26
CA PRO A 193 0.01 -15.50 42.41
C PRO A 193 0.86 -15.16 43.63
N GLY A 194 0.60 -13.99 44.20
CA GLY A 194 1.32 -13.46 45.35
C GLY A 194 1.36 -14.51 46.46
N SER A 195 2.57 -14.79 46.91
CA SER A 195 2.93 -15.71 47.99
C SER A 195 2.58 -15.14 49.35
#